data_AF-A0A5P1FT34-F1
#
_entry.id   AF-A0A5P1FT34-F1
#
_cell.length_a   1.000
_cell.length_b   1.000
_cell.length_c   1.000
_cell.angle_alpha   90.00
_cell.angle_beta   90.00
_cell.angle_gamma   90.00
#
_symmetry.space_group_name_H-M   'P 1'
#
loop_
_entity.id
_entity.type
_entity.pdbx_description
1 polymer ?
#
loop_
_entity_poly.entity_id
_entity_poly.type
_entity_poly.pdbx_seq_one_letter_code
_entity_poly.pdbx_strand_id
1 'polypeptide(L)'
;MDLPQETDDYIRESIQHSLGLPISSKTLQLKLLASEDDRHRLQDQIFLLQDRLNESQKRVDLYKAEAAMNAQGLRKCVEDKEAMVVEYENLSGHCSKLEKECMLYERDFEKIMESCDELAKENEELRARIEDDSSTTALATEVESLQKDKEHLRVNLLRAEEEVKVLFEENKLLEEENKRLVRQLHRERNRQGSETKPSSCKPSGGASSKGKRKSSLSEGRLIDFDGSDSPRQPLSLLHQNSPDSSKMHKK
;
A
#
# COMPACT_ATOMS: atom_id res chain seq x y z
N MET A 1 -47.92 75.43 88.88
CA MET A 1 -48.73 74.20 88.91
C MET A 1 -48.24 73.44 90.12
N ASP A 2 -48.98 73.55 91.22
CA ASP A 2 -48.55 72.94 92.48
C ASP A 2 -48.69 71.42 92.35
N LEU A 3 -47.63 70.71 92.70
CA LEU A 3 -47.62 69.25 92.73
C LEU A 3 -48.60 68.76 93.81
N PRO A 4 -49.23 67.59 93.63
CA PRO A 4 -50.01 66.96 94.69
C PRO A 4 -49.15 66.82 95.96
N GLN A 5 -49.73 67.13 97.12
CA GLN A 5 -49.01 67.11 98.41
C GLN A 5 -48.28 65.79 98.65
N GLU A 6 -48.87 64.65 98.26
CA GLU A 6 -48.23 63.33 98.37
C GLU A 6 -46.96 63.19 97.54
N THR A 7 -46.92 63.83 96.36
CA THR A 7 -45.73 63.81 95.50
C THR A 7 -44.64 64.71 96.07
N ASP A 8 -45.00 65.87 96.61
CA ASP A 8 -44.05 66.78 97.28
C ASP A 8 -43.46 66.15 98.55
N ASP A 9 -44.30 65.49 99.37
CA ASP A 9 -43.87 64.77 100.56
C ASP A 9 -42.97 63.58 100.20
N TYR A 10 -43.29 62.82 99.15
CA TYR A 10 -42.45 61.73 98.66
C TYR A 10 -41.08 62.20 98.16
N ILE A 11 -41.03 63.33 97.43
CA ILE A 11 -39.79 63.93 96.94
C ILE A 11 -38.94 64.42 98.12
N ARG A 12 -39.55 65.17 99.05
CA ARG A 12 -38.90 65.68 100.25
C ARG A 12 -38.31 64.56 101.11
N GLU A 13 -39.11 63.54 101.43
CA GLU A 13 -38.66 62.40 102.20
C GLU A 13 -37.63 61.56 101.41
N SER A 14 -37.72 61.50 100.07
CA SER A 14 -36.69 60.85 99.27
C SER A 14 -35.33 61.54 99.33
N ILE A 15 -35.30 62.88 99.37
CA ILE A 15 -34.07 63.65 99.57
C ILE A 15 -33.54 63.42 100.99
N GLN A 16 -34.41 63.49 102.00
CA GLN A 16 -34.05 63.23 103.40
C GLN A 16 -33.46 61.82 103.59
N HIS A 17 -34.05 60.80 102.96
CA HIS A 17 -33.54 59.42 102.96
C HIS A 17 -32.13 59.32 102.36
N SER A 18 -31.88 59.98 101.22
CA SER A 18 -30.54 60.01 100.60
C SER A 18 -29.48 60.69 101.46
N LEU A 19 -29.91 61.57 102.39
CA LEU A 19 -29.06 62.22 103.39
C LEU A 19 -28.95 61.41 104.70
N GLY A 20 -29.53 60.21 104.77
CA GLY A 20 -29.48 59.33 105.93
C GLY A 20 -30.46 59.69 107.06
N LEU A 21 -31.43 60.57 106.81
CA LEU A 21 -32.45 60.95 107.78
C LEU A 21 -33.61 59.93 107.79
N PRO A 22 -34.31 59.75 108.94
CA PRO A 22 -35.46 58.87 109.03
C PRO A 22 -36.60 59.36 108.12
N ILE A 23 -37.27 58.43 107.43
CA ILE A 23 -38.44 58.71 106.61
C ILE A 23 -39.68 57.99 107.14
N SER A 24 -40.85 58.41 106.66
CA SER A 24 -42.10 57.77 107.05
C SER A 24 -42.21 56.35 106.51
N SER A 25 -42.96 55.52 107.24
CA SER A 25 -43.31 54.16 106.80
C SER A 25 -44.03 54.17 105.44
N LYS A 26 -44.85 55.20 105.18
CA LYS A 26 -45.58 55.39 103.91
C LYS A 26 -44.62 55.56 102.73
N THR A 27 -43.57 56.37 102.86
CA THR A 27 -42.56 56.56 101.79
C THR A 27 -41.74 55.30 101.54
N LEU A 28 -41.39 54.55 102.60
CA LEU A 28 -40.73 53.24 102.45
C LEU A 28 -41.59 52.24 101.66
N GLN A 29 -42.89 52.14 101.99
CA GLN A 29 -43.83 51.26 101.27
C GLN A 29 -43.95 51.64 99.79
N LEU A 30 -44.04 52.94 99.47
CA LEU A 30 -44.10 53.41 98.08
C LEU A 30 -42.82 53.08 97.30
N LYS A 31 -41.64 53.24 97.93
CA LYS A 31 -40.36 52.86 97.31
C LYS A 31 -40.25 51.35 97.08
N LEU A 32 -40.72 50.55 98.05
CA LEU A 32 -40.76 49.10 97.91
C LEU A 32 -41.64 48.69 96.72
N LEU A 33 -42.86 49.23 96.64
CA LEU A 33 -43.79 48.95 95.54
C LEU A 33 -43.19 49.36 94.18
N ALA A 34 -42.61 50.57 94.08
CA ALA A 34 -41.97 51.02 92.84
C ALA A 34 -40.79 50.12 92.43
N SER A 35 -39.95 49.71 93.39
CA SER A 35 -38.84 48.79 93.13
C SER A 35 -39.32 47.40 92.74
N GLU A 36 -40.45 46.93 93.29
CA GLU A 36 -41.06 45.66 92.90
C GLU A 36 -41.58 45.72 91.46
N ASP A 37 -42.29 46.78 91.07
CA ASP A 37 -42.75 46.99 89.70
C ASP A 37 -41.59 47.05 88.70
N ASP A 38 -40.53 47.79 89.01
CA ASP A 38 -39.35 47.86 88.15
C ASP A 38 -38.64 46.50 88.03
N ARG A 39 -38.59 45.71 89.12
CA ARG A 39 -38.07 44.34 89.09
C ARG A 39 -38.86 43.45 88.14
N HIS A 40 -40.20 43.53 88.15
CA HIS A 40 -41.04 42.75 87.23
C HIS A 40 -40.79 43.17 85.77
N ARG A 41 -40.73 44.48 85.49
CA ARG A 41 -40.44 44.99 84.14
C ARG A 41 -39.08 44.54 83.61
N LEU A 42 -38.06 44.53 84.47
CA LEU A 42 -36.73 44.02 84.11
C LEU A 42 -36.75 42.51 83.85
N GLN A 43 -37.49 41.74 84.65
CA GLN A 43 -37.66 40.30 84.42
C GLN A 43 -38.29 40.03 83.05
N ASP A 44 -39.36 40.75 82.69
CA ASP A 44 -40.01 40.62 81.38
C ASP A 44 -39.04 40.93 80.22
N GLN A 45 -38.22 41.97 80.37
CA GLN A 45 -37.18 42.29 79.38
C GLN A 45 -36.13 41.20 79.26
N ILE A 46 -35.69 40.59 80.38
CA ILE A 46 -34.73 39.49 80.37
C ILE A 46 -35.31 38.29 79.61
N PHE A 47 -36.57 37.92 79.85
CA PHE A 47 -37.22 36.84 79.13
C PHE A 47 -37.29 37.11 77.62
N LEU A 48 -37.72 38.32 77.23
CA LEU A 48 -37.79 38.72 75.82
C LEU A 48 -36.42 38.69 75.14
N LEU A 49 -35.36 39.13 75.83
CA LEU A 49 -34.00 39.08 75.30
C LEU A 49 -33.47 37.64 75.18
N GLN A 50 -33.78 36.77 76.16
CA GLN A 50 -33.43 35.36 76.09
C GLN A 50 -34.10 34.67 74.90
N ASP A 51 -35.39 34.93 74.64
CA ASP A 51 -36.09 34.37 73.50
C ASP A 51 -35.48 34.80 72.18
N ARG A 52 -35.19 36.11 72.03
CA ARG A 52 -34.53 36.64 70.83
C ARG A 52 -33.12 36.09 70.64
N LEU A 53 -32.36 35.91 71.72
CA LEU A 53 -31.03 35.31 71.67
C LEU A 53 -31.11 33.85 71.20
N ASN A 54 -32.04 33.08 71.75
CA ASN A 54 -32.26 31.69 71.36
C ASN A 54 -32.69 31.56 69.90
N GLU A 55 -33.58 32.43 69.42
CA GLU A 55 -34.01 32.46 68.02
C GLU A 55 -32.86 32.87 67.09
N SER A 56 -32.05 33.85 67.49
CA SER A 56 -30.84 34.22 66.73
C SER A 56 -29.83 33.07 66.68
N GLN A 57 -29.63 32.35 67.78
CA GLN A 57 -28.72 31.23 67.84
C GLN A 57 -29.16 30.09 66.91
N LYS A 58 -30.47 29.75 66.91
CA LYS A 58 -31.03 28.76 65.97
C LYS A 58 -30.77 29.14 64.51
N ARG A 59 -30.94 30.42 64.15
CA ARG A 59 -30.65 30.91 62.80
C ARG A 59 -29.17 30.76 62.44
N VAL A 60 -28.27 31.07 63.36
CA VAL A 60 -26.83 30.88 63.15
C VAL A 60 -26.49 29.42 62.91
N ASP A 61 -27.08 28.50 63.67
CA ASP A 61 -26.82 27.07 63.53
C ASP A 61 -27.35 26.52 62.19
N LEU A 62 -28.52 27.00 61.73
CA LEU A 62 -29.05 26.69 60.40
C LEU A 62 -28.10 27.17 59.29
N TYR A 63 -27.65 28.42 59.35
CA TYR A 63 -26.73 28.94 58.33
C TYR A 63 -25.38 28.22 58.33
N LYS A 64 -24.88 27.79 59.50
CA LYS A 64 -23.66 26.97 59.58
C LYS A 64 -23.85 25.62 58.91
N ALA A 65 -24.98 24.95 59.15
CA ALA A 65 -25.28 23.67 58.53
C ALA A 65 -25.41 23.81 57.00
N GLU A 66 -26.12 24.83 56.53
CA GLU A 66 -26.28 25.13 55.11
C GLU A 66 -24.92 25.44 54.44
N ALA A 67 -24.11 26.30 55.05
CA ALA A 67 -22.78 26.62 54.54
C ALA A 67 -21.86 25.39 54.48
N ALA A 68 -21.94 24.50 55.48
CA ALA A 68 -21.17 23.26 55.50
C ALA A 68 -21.56 22.30 54.36
N MET A 69 -22.87 22.13 54.13
CA MET A 69 -23.37 21.31 53.02
C MET A 69 -22.98 21.91 51.66
N ASN A 70 -23.14 23.23 51.48
CA ASN A 70 -22.76 23.91 50.25
C ASN A 70 -21.25 23.81 49.97
N ALA A 71 -20.42 23.96 51.00
CA ALA A 71 -18.97 23.80 50.87
C ALA A 71 -18.59 22.35 50.49
N GLN A 72 -19.28 21.34 51.02
CA GLN A 72 -19.08 19.95 50.62
C GLN A 72 -19.50 19.69 49.18
N GLY A 73 -20.66 20.20 48.76
CA GLY A 73 -21.13 20.09 47.39
C GLY A 73 -20.16 20.73 46.39
N LEU A 74 -19.64 21.92 46.73
CA LEU A 74 -18.65 22.60 45.90
C LEU A 74 -17.34 21.82 45.78
N ARG A 75 -16.83 21.26 46.90
CA ARG A 75 -15.62 20.40 46.87
C ARG A 75 -15.80 19.22 45.94
N LYS A 76 -16.91 18.49 46.06
CA LYS A 76 -17.20 17.35 45.17
C LYS A 76 -17.28 17.78 43.70
N CYS A 77 -17.92 18.92 43.42
CA CYS A 77 -17.99 19.44 42.06
C CYS A 77 -16.61 19.79 41.48
N VAL A 78 -15.69 20.30 42.31
CA VAL A 78 -14.30 20.55 41.91
C VAL A 78 -13.59 19.24 41.63
N GLU A 79 -13.68 18.24 42.53
CA GLU A 79 -13.08 16.92 42.34
C GLU A 79 -13.56 16.24 41.05
N ASP A 80 -14.88 16.25 40.79
CA ASP A 80 -15.48 15.70 39.57
C ASP A 80 -14.97 16.43 38.32
N LYS A 81 -14.79 17.76 38.40
CA LYS A 81 -14.26 18.56 37.29
C LYS A 81 -12.78 18.29 37.04
N GLU A 82 -11.98 18.15 38.08
CA GLU A 82 -10.56 17.79 37.96
C GLU A 82 -10.40 16.40 37.34
N ALA A 83 -11.20 15.41 37.76
CA ALA A 83 -11.22 14.09 37.14
C ALA A 83 -11.58 14.16 35.65
N MET A 84 -12.58 14.96 35.28
CA MET A 84 -12.97 15.15 33.88
C MET A 84 -11.87 15.78 33.03
N VAL A 85 -11.07 16.70 33.59
CA VAL A 85 -9.91 17.29 32.90
C VAL A 85 -8.86 16.24 32.58
N VAL A 86 -8.56 15.34 33.53
CA VAL A 86 -7.60 14.24 33.31
C VAL A 86 -8.08 13.30 32.19
N GLU A 87 -9.35 12.93 32.18
CA GLU A 87 -9.93 12.11 31.11
C GLU A 87 -9.87 12.82 29.75
N TYR A 88 -10.11 14.14 29.71
CA TYR A 88 -9.98 14.94 28.50
C TYR A 88 -8.54 14.97 27.96
N GLU A 89 -7.56 15.15 28.84
CA GLU A 89 -6.13 15.11 28.47
C GLU A 89 -5.73 13.75 27.91
N ASN A 90 -6.20 12.66 28.54
CA ASN A 90 -5.97 11.30 28.06
C ASN A 90 -6.57 11.08 26.66
N LEU A 91 -7.82 11.52 26.46
CA LEU A 91 -8.51 11.41 25.18
C LEU A 91 -7.82 12.24 24.09
N SER A 92 -7.44 13.47 24.41
CA SER A 92 -6.66 14.34 23.52
C SER A 92 -5.32 13.69 23.13
N GLY A 93 -4.62 13.09 24.09
CA GLY A 93 -3.40 12.33 23.85
C GLY A 93 -3.62 11.13 22.93
N HIS A 94 -4.76 10.44 23.05
CA HIS A 94 -5.12 9.34 22.15
C HIS A 94 -5.41 9.83 20.73
N CYS A 95 -6.19 10.91 20.57
CA CYS A 95 -6.45 11.52 19.27
C CYS A 95 -5.14 11.91 18.56
N SER A 96 -4.20 12.55 19.28
CA SER A 96 -2.90 12.93 18.69
C SER A 96 -2.06 11.72 18.23
N LYS A 97 -2.17 10.57 18.91
CA LYS A 97 -1.50 9.33 18.47
C LYS A 97 -2.15 8.79 17.21
N LEU A 98 -3.48 8.73 17.18
CA LEU A 98 -4.23 8.22 16.04
C LEU A 98 -4.02 9.09 14.79
N GLU A 99 -3.98 10.41 14.94
CA GLU A 99 -3.64 11.34 13.86
C GLU A 99 -2.26 11.04 13.25
N LYS A 100 -1.26 10.74 14.09
CA LYS A 100 0.08 10.36 13.61
C LYS A 100 0.07 9.02 12.88
N GLU A 101 -0.72 8.06 13.35
CA GLU A 101 -0.86 6.76 12.67
C GLU A 101 -1.55 6.92 11.30
N CYS A 102 -2.61 7.72 11.21
CA CYS A 102 -3.26 8.06 9.93
C CYS A 102 -2.26 8.68 8.94
N MET A 103 -1.46 9.65 9.39
CA MET A 103 -0.42 10.28 8.57
C MET A 103 0.63 9.27 8.06
N LEU A 104 0.99 8.27 8.87
CA LEU A 104 1.91 7.22 8.44
C LEU A 104 1.28 6.32 7.38
N TYR A 105 0.02 5.93 7.56
CA TYR A 105 -0.70 5.14 6.56
C TYR A 105 -0.85 5.88 5.24
N GLU A 106 -1.23 7.15 5.27
CA GLU A 106 -1.32 8.00 4.07
C GLU A 106 0.01 8.03 3.32
N ARG A 107 1.13 8.25 4.02
CA ARG A 107 2.47 8.25 3.44
C ARG A 107 2.84 6.90 2.82
N ASP A 108 2.51 5.80 3.48
CA ASP A 108 2.84 4.47 2.96
C ASP A 108 1.99 4.12 1.73
N PHE A 109 0.72 4.52 1.70
CA PHE A 109 -0.11 4.41 0.49
C PHE A 109 0.46 5.25 -0.66
N GLU A 110 0.90 6.48 -0.39
CA GLU A 110 1.51 7.35 -1.41
C GLU A 110 2.73 6.71 -2.06
N LYS A 111 3.66 6.15 -1.26
CA LYS A 111 4.82 5.41 -1.78
C LYS A 111 4.43 4.21 -2.63
N ILE A 112 3.40 3.46 -2.21
CA ILE A 112 2.93 2.30 -2.97
C ILE A 112 2.37 2.75 -4.32
N MET A 113 1.60 3.84 -4.35
CA MET A 113 1.08 4.41 -5.60
C MET A 113 2.23 4.87 -6.51
N GLU A 114 3.21 5.61 -5.99
CA GLU A 114 4.40 6.02 -6.74
C GLU A 114 5.14 4.82 -7.34
N SER A 115 5.33 3.76 -6.56
CA SER A 115 5.98 2.53 -7.04
C SER A 115 5.16 1.81 -8.12
N CYS A 116 3.83 1.78 -8.00
CA CYS A 116 2.97 1.24 -9.05
C CYS A 116 3.07 2.06 -10.34
N ASP A 117 3.13 3.38 -10.25
CA ASP A 117 3.29 4.27 -11.41
C ASP A 117 4.67 4.09 -12.07
N GLU A 118 5.74 3.91 -11.29
CA GLU A 118 7.07 3.58 -11.80
C GLU A 118 7.09 2.24 -12.53
N LEU A 119 6.52 1.19 -11.92
CA LEU A 119 6.42 -0.13 -12.54
C LEU A 119 5.57 -0.11 -13.82
N ALA A 120 4.51 0.69 -13.86
CA ALA A 120 3.68 0.85 -15.04
C ALA A 120 4.48 1.47 -16.20
N LYS A 121 5.26 2.52 -15.92
CA LYS A 121 6.16 3.15 -16.90
C LYS A 121 7.23 2.17 -17.39
N GLU A 122 7.89 1.44 -16.49
CA GLU A 122 8.89 0.44 -16.87
C GLU A 122 8.26 -0.67 -17.75
N ASN A 123 7.04 -1.12 -17.44
CA ASN A 123 6.34 -2.10 -18.25
C ASN A 123 6.03 -1.58 -19.66
N GLU A 124 5.60 -0.33 -19.77
CA GLU A 124 5.34 0.33 -21.05
C GLU A 124 6.63 0.50 -21.86
N GLU A 125 7.72 0.93 -21.23
CA GLU A 125 9.05 1.03 -21.86
C GLU A 125 9.58 -0.33 -22.34
N LEU A 126 9.41 -1.39 -21.54
CA LEU A 126 9.80 -2.74 -21.92
C LEU A 126 8.96 -3.25 -23.10
N ARG A 127 7.65 -2.99 -23.12
CA ARG A 127 6.78 -3.35 -24.25
C ARG A 127 7.19 -2.60 -25.51
N ALA A 128 7.38 -1.29 -25.43
CA ALA A 128 7.85 -0.48 -26.54
C ALA A 128 9.19 -0.99 -27.07
N ARG A 129 10.14 -1.34 -26.18
CA ARG A 129 11.43 -1.92 -26.59
C ARG A 129 11.28 -3.29 -27.26
N ILE A 130 10.36 -4.15 -26.82
CA ILE A 130 10.09 -5.44 -27.47
C ILE A 130 9.48 -5.22 -28.86
N GLU A 131 8.55 -4.27 -29.00
CA GLU A 131 7.95 -3.92 -30.29
C GLU A 131 8.96 -3.31 -31.26
N ASP A 132 9.83 -2.44 -30.77
CA ASP A 132 10.90 -1.80 -31.54
C ASP A 132 12.06 -2.76 -31.88
N ASP A 133 12.21 -3.86 -31.14
CA ASP A 133 13.25 -4.85 -31.39
C ASP A 133 12.93 -5.66 -32.66
N SER A 134 13.22 -5.02 -33.79
CA SER A 134 13.14 -5.57 -35.15
C SER A 134 13.86 -6.91 -35.29
N SER A 135 14.82 -7.23 -34.41
CA SER A 135 15.44 -8.55 -34.39
C SER A 135 14.46 -9.64 -33.96
N THR A 136 13.57 -9.38 -33.01
CA THR A 136 12.60 -10.39 -32.54
C THR A 136 11.54 -10.68 -33.60
N THR A 137 11.04 -9.65 -34.27
CA THR A 137 10.09 -9.80 -35.37
C THR A 137 10.74 -10.44 -36.58
N ALA A 138 11.97 -10.04 -36.95
CA ALA A 138 12.73 -10.68 -38.02
C ALA A 138 12.98 -12.16 -37.75
N LEU A 139 13.45 -12.52 -36.55
CA LEU A 139 13.66 -13.92 -36.16
C LEU A 139 12.35 -14.71 -36.19
N ALA A 140 11.23 -14.14 -35.74
CA ALA A 140 9.94 -14.80 -35.82
C ALA A 140 9.54 -15.11 -37.29
N THR A 141 9.75 -14.16 -38.20
CA THR A 141 9.48 -14.38 -39.63
C THR A 141 10.42 -15.40 -40.26
N GLU A 142 11.70 -15.39 -39.88
CA GLU A 142 12.69 -16.36 -40.36
C GLU A 142 12.34 -17.78 -39.92
N VAL A 143 11.96 -17.95 -38.65
CA VAL A 143 11.49 -19.24 -38.13
C VAL A 143 10.26 -19.74 -38.88
N GLU A 144 9.29 -18.87 -39.18
CA GLU A 144 8.10 -19.25 -39.95
C GLU A 144 8.46 -19.67 -41.38
N SER A 145 9.39 -18.95 -42.03
CA SER A 145 9.89 -19.32 -43.37
C SER A 145 10.57 -20.69 -43.35
N LEU A 146 11.49 -20.91 -42.40
CA LEU A 146 12.20 -22.17 -42.26
C LEU A 146 11.26 -23.35 -41.95
N GLN A 147 10.17 -23.12 -41.21
CA GLN A 147 9.15 -24.14 -40.97
C GLN A 147 8.41 -24.53 -42.25
N LYS A 148 8.03 -23.54 -43.09
CA LYS A 148 7.39 -23.79 -44.40
C LYS A 148 8.33 -24.57 -45.31
N ASP A 149 9.59 -24.14 -45.43
CA ASP A 149 10.59 -24.80 -46.26
C ASP A 149 10.85 -26.25 -45.81
N LYS A 150 10.96 -26.46 -44.49
CA LYS A 150 11.09 -27.80 -43.92
C LYS A 150 9.92 -28.71 -44.30
N GLU A 151 8.69 -28.21 -44.27
CA GLU A 151 7.52 -29.01 -44.62
C GLU A 151 7.47 -29.32 -46.12
N HIS A 152 7.80 -28.34 -46.97
CA HIS A 152 7.95 -28.56 -48.42
C HIS A 152 8.99 -29.63 -48.74
N LEU A 153 10.16 -29.58 -48.09
CA LEU A 153 11.20 -30.58 -48.27
C LEU A 153 10.76 -31.98 -47.81
N ARG A 154 9.98 -32.08 -46.73
CA ARG A 154 9.40 -33.35 -46.28
C ARG A 154 8.47 -33.97 -47.32
N VAL A 155 7.55 -33.18 -47.87
CA VAL A 155 6.61 -33.65 -48.90
C VAL A 155 7.36 -34.10 -50.15
N ASN A 156 8.36 -33.34 -50.58
CA ASN A 156 9.18 -33.68 -51.73
C ASN A 156 9.99 -34.96 -51.51
N LEU A 157 10.55 -35.15 -50.31
CA LEU A 157 11.26 -36.38 -49.95
C LEU A 157 10.35 -37.59 -50.01
N LEU A 158 9.16 -37.53 -49.40
CA LEU A 158 8.17 -38.62 -49.45
C LEU A 158 7.78 -38.97 -50.88
N ARG A 159 7.53 -37.96 -51.72
CA ARG A 159 7.23 -38.16 -53.14
C ARG A 159 8.38 -38.85 -53.88
N ALA A 160 9.61 -38.39 -53.67
CA ALA A 160 10.79 -39.00 -54.29
C ALA A 160 10.99 -40.46 -53.84
N GLU A 161 10.74 -40.77 -52.57
CA GLU A 161 10.76 -42.14 -52.06
C GLU A 161 9.69 -43.04 -52.71
N GLU A 162 8.49 -42.51 -52.98
CA GLU A 162 7.43 -43.21 -53.70
C GLU A 162 7.78 -43.44 -55.18
N GLU A 163 8.30 -42.42 -55.87
CA GLU A 163 8.76 -42.52 -57.26
C GLU A 163 9.85 -43.60 -57.41
N VAL A 164 10.80 -43.68 -56.48
CA VAL A 164 11.83 -44.72 -56.47
C VAL A 164 11.23 -46.12 -56.32
N LYS A 165 10.19 -46.30 -55.48
CA LYS A 165 9.50 -47.59 -55.33
C LYS A 165 8.83 -48.01 -56.63
N VAL A 166 8.09 -47.10 -57.26
CA VAL A 166 7.43 -47.35 -58.55
C VAL A 166 8.45 -47.71 -59.63
N LEU A 167 9.52 -46.92 -59.76
CA LEU A 167 10.59 -47.18 -60.73
C LEU A 167 11.31 -48.51 -60.46
N PHE A 168 11.46 -48.91 -59.20
CA PHE A 168 12.04 -50.22 -58.86
C PHE A 168 11.13 -51.38 -59.31
N GLU A 169 9.82 -51.26 -59.09
CA GLU A 169 8.84 -52.25 -59.55
C GLU A 169 8.78 -52.32 -61.09
N GLU A 170 8.77 -51.17 -61.76
CA GLU A 170 8.83 -51.10 -63.23
C GLU A 170 10.11 -51.74 -63.77
N ASN A 171 11.27 -51.43 -63.18
CA ASN A 171 12.55 -52.05 -63.59
C ASN A 171 12.54 -53.57 -63.36
N LYS A 172 11.93 -54.05 -62.28
CA LYS A 172 11.79 -55.48 -62.03
C LYS A 172 10.93 -56.15 -63.10
N LEU A 173 9.78 -55.56 -63.46
CA LEU A 173 8.92 -56.06 -64.54
C LEU A 173 9.65 -56.07 -65.89
N LEU A 174 10.36 -54.98 -66.20
CA LEU A 174 11.20 -54.88 -67.40
C LEU A 174 12.28 -55.95 -67.41
N GLU A 175 12.94 -56.23 -66.28
CA GLU A 175 13.97 -57.27 -66.19
C GLU A 175 13.39 -58.68 -66.39
N GLU A 176 12.21 -58.97 -65.83
CA GLU A 176 11.48 -60.22 -66.06
C GLU A 176 11.09 -60.40 -67.54
N GLU A 177 10.62 -59.34 -68.18
CA GLU A 177 10.30 -59.32 -69.60
C GLU A 177 11.55 -59.47 -70.48
N ASN A 178 12.63 -58.76 -70.15
CA ASN A 178 13.91 -58.89 -70.85
C ASN A 178 14.45 -60.32 -70.75
N LYS A 179 14.40 -60.93 -69.55
CA LYS A 179 14.72 -62.36 -69.35
C LYS A 179 13.82 -63.26 -70.20
N ARG A 180 12.51 -62.97 -70.30
CA ARG A 180 11.57 -63.72 -71.14
C ARG A 180 11.94 -63.64 -72.63
N LEU A 181 12.19 -62.43 -73.13
CA LEU A 181 12.59 -62.17 -74.51
C LEU A 181 13.92 -62.83 -74.85
N VAL A 182 14.91 -62.76 -73.96
CA VAL A 182 16.21 -63.43 -74.14
C VAL A 182 16.04 -64.95 -74.23
N ARG A 183 15.20 -65.56 -73.38
CA ARG A 183 14.88 -67.00 -73.49
C ARG A 183 14.18 -67.33 -74.82
N GLN A 184 13.29 -66.47 -75.29
CA GLN A 184 12.59 -66.65 -76.56
C GLN A 184 13.54 -66.58 -77.75
N LEU A 185 14.45 -65.59 -77.78
CA LEU A 185 15.54 -65.49 -78.76
C LEU A 185 16.45 -66.73 -78.75
N HIS A 186 16.82 -67.26 -77.58
CA HIS A 186 17.61 -68.50 -77.49
C HIS A 186 16.83 -69.71 -78.03
N ARG A 187 15.51 -69.79 -77.80
CA ARG A 187 14.64 -70.85 -78.35
C ARG A 187 14.50 -70.74 -79.87
N GLU A 188 14.36 -69.54 -80.42
CA GLU A 188 14.31 -69.30 -81.87
C GLU A 188 15.66 -69.61 -82.53
N ARG A 189 16.78 -69.20 -81.91
CA ARG A 189 18.13 -69.52 -82.37
C ARG A 189 18.43 -71.02 -82.34
N ASN A 190 17.94 -71.75 -81.33
CA ASN A 190 18.06 -73.21 -81.28
C ASN A 190 17.13 -73.96 -82.26
N ARG A 191 16.06 -73.32 -82.76
CA ARG A 191 15.24 -73.87 -83.85
C ARG A 191 15.84 -73.65 -85.24
N GLN A 192 16.82 -72.76 -85.39
CA GLN A 192 17.40 -72.35 -86.68
C GLN A 192 18.87 -72.73 -86.86
N GLY A 193 19.37 -73.72 -86.12
CA GLY A 193 20.77 -74.16 -86.19
C GLY A 193 21.00 -75.48 -86.92
N SER A 194 20.95 -75.48 -88.26
CA SER A 194 21.77 -76.38 -89.09
C SER A 194 22.24 -75.63 -90.35
N GLU A 195 23.50 -75.19 -90.25
CA GLU A 195 24.55 -74.96 -91.27
C GLU A 195 24.15 -74.30 -92.61
N THR A 196 24.79 -73.21 -93.05
CA THR A 196 26.15 -73.28 -93.62
C THR A 196 26.76 -71.89 -93.91
N LYS A 197 28.09 -71.90 -94.05
CA LYS A 197 29.07 -70.83 -94.32
C LYS A 197 28.83 -70.00 -95.63
N PRO A 198 29.56 -68.89 -95.84
CA PRO A 198 29.04 -67.67 -96.48
C PRO A 198 29.44 -67.45 -97.95
N SER A 199 28.69 -66.60 -98.65
CA SER A 199 29.16 -65.85 -99.83
C SER A 199 28.48 -64.47 -99.97
N SER A 200 29.31 -63.44 -100.21
CA SER A 200 29.12 -62.19 -101.01
C SER A 200 27.72 -61.84 -101.56
N CYS A 201 27.22 -60.60 -101.66
CA CYS A 201 27.76 -59.25 -101.87
C CYS A 201 26.60 -58.24 -101.58
N LYS A 202 26.80 -57.07 -100.92
CA LYS A 202 26.77 -55.67 -101.45
C LYS A 202 25.56 -55.27 -102.37
N PRO A 203 25.11 -53.98 -102.48
CA PRO A 203 25.53 -52.72 -101.81
C PRO A 203 24.42 -51.64 -101.51
N SER A 204 24.86 -50.58 -100.80
CA SER A 204 24.64 -49.11 -100.99
C SER A 204 23.30 -48.38 -100.74
N GLY A 205 23.42 -47.29 -99.95
CA GLY A 205 22.74 -45.98 -100.11
C GLY A 205 21.90 -45.58 -98.90
N GLY A 206 22.05 -44.42 -98.23
CA GLY A 206 22.95 -43.27 -98.33
C GLY A 206 22.65 -42.28 -97.17
N ALA A 207 23.64 -41.40 -96.89
CA ALA A 207 23.63 -40.02 -96.34
C ALA A 207 22.46 -39.52 -95.44
N SER A 208 22.60 -38.62 -94.46
CA SER A 208 23.68 -37.83 -93.84
C SER A 208 23.02 -36.89 -92.80
N SER A 209 23.60 -36.67 -91.62
CA SER A 209 24.04 -35.32 -91.18
C SER A 209 24.52 -35.25 -89.71
N LYS A 210 25.74 -34.68 -89.57
CA LYS A 210 26.31 -33.79 -88.52
C LYS A 210 25.85 -33.96 -87.06
N GLY A 211 26.73 -34.04 -86.05
CA GLY A 211 27.89 -33.18 -85.83
C GLY A 211 28.80 -33.64 -84.66
N LYS A 212 30.01 -33.09 -84.64
CA LYS A 212 31.21 -33.49 -83.88
C LYS A 212 31.33 -32.80 -82.51
N ARG A 213 31.98 -33.48 -81.55
CA ARG A 213 33.27 -33.15 -80.82
C ARG A 213 33.29 -33.94 -79.48
N LYS A 214 34.28 -34.84 -79.23
CA LYS A 214 35.56 -34.68 -78.47
C LYS A 214 35.37 -34.03 -77.08
N SER A 215 35.98 -34.39 -75.95
CA SER A 215 36.83 -35.49 -75.44
C SER A 215 37.19 -35.09 -73.98
N SER A 216 37.25 -36.06 -73.06
CA SER A 216 38.13 -36.14 -71.86
C SER A 216 38.32 -34.97 -70.85
N LEU A 217 38.16 -35.35 -69.57
CA LEU A 217 38.97 -35.06 -68.38
C LEU A 217 38.89 -33.69 -67.66
N SER A 218 39.07 -33.86 -66.34
CA SER A 218 39.14 -32.98 -65.17
C SER A 218 39.88 -31.64 -65.28
N GLU A 219 39.32 -30.62 -64.62
CA GLU A 219 39.95 -29.50 -63.86
C GLU A 219 38.77 -28.63 -63.37
N GLY A 220 38.63 -28.23 -62.10
CA GLY A 220 39.60 -27.48 -61.33
C GLY A 220 39.41 -25.97 -61.55
N ARG A 221 38.42 -25.35 -60.88
CA ARG A 221 38.39 -23.91 -60.52
C ARG A 221 37.88 -23.88 -59.08
N LEU A 222 38.70 -23.77 -58.04
CA LEU A 222 39.76 -22.78 -57.80
C LEU A 222 39.27 -21.37 -58.14
N ILE A 223 38.55 -20.77 -57.19
CA ILE A 223 38.59 -19.33 -56.97
C ILE A 223 39.68 -19.15 -55.92
N ASP A 224 40.82 -18.63 -56.35
CA ASP A 224 41.95 -18.29 -55.50
C ASP A 224 42.62 -17.04 -56.09
N PHE A 225 42.61 -15.93 -55.36
CA PHE A 225 43.80 -15.50 -54.61
C PHE A 225 43.64 -14.06 -54.08
N ASP A 226 43.92 -13.99 -52.78
CA ASP A 226 44.79 -13.00 -52.13
C ASP A 226 44.25 -11.60 -51.79
N GLY A 227 44.18 -11.37 -50.49
CA GLY A 227 43.78 -10.12 -49.86
C GLY A 227 44.00 -10.16 -48.36
N SER A 228 45.20 -10.61 -47.96
CA SER A 228 45.87 -10.28 -46.70
C SER A 228 45.13 -10.57 -45.38
N ASP A 229 45.68 -11.51 -44.62
CA ASP A 229 45.64 -11.46 -43.16
C ASP A 229 45.98 -10.04 -42.70
N SER A 230 44.96 -9.31 -42.23
CA SER A 230 45.15 -8.15 -41.38
C SER A 230 44.56 -8.50 -40.02
N PRO A 231 45.39 -8.53 -38.95
CA PRO A 231 44.94 -8.92 -37.64
C PRO A 231 43.88 -7.94 -37.16
N ARG A 232 42.87 -8.48 -36.48
CA ARG A 232 41.88 -7.72 -35.71
C ARG A 232 42.60 -6.61 -34.94
N GLN A 233 42.25 -5.37 -35.24
CA GLN A 233 42.68 -4.22 -34.47
C GLN A 233 42.06 -4.37 -33.07
N PRO A 234 42.85 -4.46 -31.99
CA PRO A 234 42.29 -4.45 -30.66
C PRO A 234 41.69 -3.07 -30.40
N LEU A 235 40.42 -3.03 -29.96
CA LEU A 235 39.94 -1.86 -29.25
C LEU A 235 40.78 -1.72 -27.97
N SER A 236 41.41 -0.56 -27.85
CA SER A 236 42.43 -0.17 -26.89
C SER A 236 42.10 -0.44 -25.41
N LEU A 237 43.16 -0.61 -24.61
CA LEU A 237 43.13 -0.71 -23.15
C LEU A 237 42.65 0.58 -22.47
N LEU A 238 41.78 0.39 -21.48
CA LEU A 238 41.57 1.16 -20.23
C LEU A 238 41.89 2.66 -20.23
N HIS A 239 40.86 3.46 -19.99
CA HIS A 239 40.99 4.59 -19.07
C HIS A 239 40.19 4.29 -17.79
N GLN A 240 40.90 3.87 -16.74
CA GLN A 240 40.49 4.21 -15.39
C GLN A 240 40.78 5.68 -15.17
N ASN A 241 39.77 6.42 -14.71
CA ASN A 241 39.95 7.62 -13.89
C ASN A 241 38.78 7.66 -12.89
N SER A 242 39.03 7.13 -11.70
CA SER A 242 38.48 7.72 -10.47
C SER A 242 39.36 8.95 -10.14
N PRO A 243 38.83 10.01 -9.50
CA PRO A 243 38.79 9.95 -8.02
C PRO A 243 37.67 10.75 -7.32
N ASP A 244 37.35 10.26 -6.13
CA ASP A 244 37.19 10.96 -4.84
C ASP A 244 36.14 12.08 -4.62
N SER A 245 35.26 11.74 -3.68
CA SER A 245 34.88 12.51 -2.48
C SER A 245 34.82 14.05 -2.55
N SER A 246 33.63 14.59 -2.25
CA SER A 246 33.57 15.78 -1.40
C SER A 246 32.43 15.65 -0.38
N LYS A 247 32.83 15.48 0.88
CA LYS A 247 32.05 15.95 2.03
C LYS A 247 32.00 17.48 1.94
N MET A 248 30.83 18.08 2.12
CA MET A 248 30.74 19.39 2.77
C MET A 248 29.53 19.44 3.70
N HIS A 249 29.84 19.53 4.99
CA HIS A 249 29.00 20.17 5.99
C HIS A 249 28.77 21.64 5.61
N LYS A 250 27.57 22.15 5.92
CA LYS A 250 27.29 23.47 6.52
C LYS A 250 25.94 23.30 7.26
N LYS A 251 25.95 23.30 8.59
CA LYS A 251 25.67 24.46 9.47
C LYS A 251 24.28 25.02 9.23
#